data_AF-A0A2I0K8Z1-F1
#
_entry.id   AF-A0A2I0K8Z1-F1
#
_cell.length_a   1.000
_cell.length_b   1.000
_cell.length_c   1.000
_cell.angle_alpha   90.00
_cell.angle_beta   90.00
_cell.angle_gamma   90.00
#
_symmetry.space_group_name_H-M   'P 1'
#
loop_
_entity.id
_entity.type
_entity.pdbx_description
1 polymer ?
#
loop_
_entity_poly.entity_id
_entity_poly.type
_entity_poly.pdbx_seq_one_letter_code
_entity_poly.pdbx_strand_id
1 'polypeptide(L)'
;MELQDSGNLVLVRSDGGTVWQSFSHPSDTLLSNQEFTEGMKLVGIGVKNLSYALEIKSGDILLSAGYRTPQPYWSMGKDTRKIVNKDGRQSLGRMEQYLSQTSLALARAVS
;
A
#
# COMPACT_ATOMS: atom_id res chain seq x y z
N MET A 1 10.45 16.25 16.53
CA MET A 1 9.45 15.33 15.99
C MET A 1 8.22 16.15 15.65
N GLU A 2 7.67 15.95 14.46
CA GLU A 2 6.65 16.82 13.87
C GLU A 2 5.63 15.96 13.12
N LEU A 3 4.34 16.24 13.33
CA LEU A 3 3.27 15.66 12.52
C LEU A 3 2.85 16.71 11.48
N GLN A 4 3.06 16.41 10.21
CA GLN A 4 2.71 17.30 9.10
C GLN A 4 1.21 17.18 8.77
N ASP A 5 0.66 18.19 8.11
CA ASP A 5 -0.75 18.21 7.66
C ASP A 5 -1.09 17.06 6.70
N SER A 6 -0.08 16.46 6.05
CA SER A 6 -0.22 15.25 5.24
C SER A 6 -0.50 13.98 6.06
N GLY A 7 -0.34 14.03 7.38
CA GLY A 7 -0.33 12.86 8.26
C GLY A 7 1.04 12.17 8.38
N ASN A 8 2.07 12.70 7.72
CA ASN A 8 3.43 12.20 7.86
C ASN A 8 4.04 12.62 9.20
N LEU A 9 4.46 11.64 10.00
CA LEU A 9 5.13 11.85 11.26
C LEU A 9 6.64 11.78 11.02
N VAL A 10 7.33 12.90 11.24
CA VAL A 10 8.74 13.07 10.88
C VAL A 10 9.60 13.29 12.12
N LEU A 11 10.71 12.55 12.19
CA LEU A 11 11.79 12.82 13.12
C LEU A 11 12.89 13.59 12.41
N VAL A 12 13.07 14.85 12.80
CA VAL A 12 14.08 15.76 12.28
C VAL A 12 15.24 15.94 13.28
N ARG A 13 16.45 16.06 12.75
CA ARG A 13 17.67 16.48 13.45
C ARG A 13 17.65 17.99 13.69
N SER A 14 18.54 18.44 14.56
CA SER A 14 18.77 19.87 14.83
C SER A 14 19.25 20.67 13.61
N ASP A 15 19.85 20.03 12.62
CA ASP A 15 20.27 20.65 11.35
C ASP A 15 19.15 20.69 10.29
N GLY A 16 17.94 20.25 10.64
CA GLY A 16 16.80 20.17 9.72
C GLY A 16 16.75 18.89 8.89
N GLY A 17 17.73 17.99 9.01
CA GLY A 17 17.74 16.72 8.27
C GLY A 17 16.71 15.73 8.80
N THR A 18 15.96 15.08 7.89
CA THR A 18 15.05 13.98 8.25
C THR A 18 15.83 12.71 8.60
N VAL A 19 15.58 12.17 9.78
CA VAL A 19 16.15 10.89 10.25
C VAL A 19 15.21 9.73 9.99
N TRP A 20 13.91 9.97 10.14
CA TRP A 20 12.87 8.97 10.01
C TRP A 20 11.56 9.65 9.64
N GLN A 21 10.72 8.95 8.89
CA GLN A 21 9.36 9.37 8.58
C GLN A 21 8.41 8.18 8.53
N SER A 22 7.17 8.36 8.96
CA SER A 22 6.15 7.31 8.95
C SER A 22 5.77 6.89 7.54
N PHE A 23 5.83 7.81 6.56
CA PHE A 23 5.48 7.51 5.17
C PHE A 23 6.40 6.46 4.52
N SER A 24 7.64 6.32 5.00
CA SER A 24 8.55 5.26 4.56
C SER A 24 8.25 3.89 5.18
N HIS A 25 7.30 3.81 6.11
CA HIS A 25 6.96 2.62 6.89
C HIS A 25 5.43 2.47 6.99
N PRO A 26 4.74 2.20 5.88
CA PRO A 26 3.28 2.09 5.90
C PRO A 26 2.80 0.91 6.76
N SER A 27 1.57 1.02 7.29
CA SER A 27 0.89 -0.04 8.04
C SER A 27 0.03 -0.91 7.12
N ASP A 28 -1.28 -0.74 7.15
CA ASP A 28 -2.30 -1.38 6.32
C ASP A 28 -2.97 -0.38 5.35
N THR A 29 -2.65 0.91 5.51
CA THR A 29 -3.29 2.03 4.84
C THR A 29 -2.24 2.86 4.12
N LEU A 30 -2.53 3.26 2.88
CA LEU A 30 -1.75 4.22 2.13
C LEU A 30 -2.46 5.58 2.16
N LEU A 31 -1.76 6.63 2.61
CA LEU A 31 -2.30 7.98 2.68
C LEU A 31 -2.05 8.76 1.39
N SER A 32 -2.83 9.82 1.17
CA SER A 32 -2.64 10.68 0.01
C SER A 32 -1.27 11.36 0.02
N ASN A 33 -0.61 11.36 -1.13
CA ASN A 33 0.78 11.81 -1.33
C ASN A 33 1.85 10.95 -0.65
N GLN A 34 1.48 9.81 -0.07
CA GLN A 34 2.45 8.83 0.38
C GLN A 34 2.96 8.02 -0.82
N GLU A 35 4.26 8.07 -1.08
CA GLU A 35 4.85 7.21 -2.10
C GLU A 35 4.83 5.75 -1.66
N PHE A 36 4.34 4.86 -2.53
CA PHE A 36 4.38 3.42 -2.34
C PHE A 36 5.33 2.82 -3.37
N THR A 37 6.48 2.34 -2.90
CA THR A 37 7.59 1.88 -3.76
C THR A 37 7.95 0.42 -3.48
N GLU A 38 8.76 -0.18 -4.35
CA GLU A 38 9.23 -1.56 -4.18
C GLU A 38 9.98 -1.72 -2.86
N GLY A 39 9.69 -2.81 -2.14
CA GLY A 39 10.18 -3.06 -0.79
C GLY A 39 9.22 -2.59 0.31
N MET A 40 8.24 -1.74 0.00
CA MET A 40 7.15 -1.42 0.92
C MET A 40 6.03 -2.45 0.85
N LYS A 41 5.32 -2.60 1.97
CA LYS A 41 4.22 -3.56 2.11
C LYS A 41 3.13 -3.01 3.00
N LEU A 42 1.88 -3.10 2.54
CA LEU A 42 0.70 -2.91 3.39
C LEU A 42 0.31 -4.26 3.98
N VAL A 43 0.23 -4.35 5.31
CA VAL A 43 -0.13 -5.58 6.01
C VAL A 43 -1.39 -5.36 6.84
N GLY A 44 -2.50 -5.90 6.37
CA GLY A 44 -3.78 -5.89 7.10
C GLY A 44 -4.03 -7.21 7.82
N ILE A 45 -4.86 -7.17 8.87
CA ILE A 45 -5.33 -8.37 9.59
C ILE A 45 -6.81 -8.56 9.28
N GLY A 46 -7.13 -9.71 8.71
CA GLY A 46 -8.48 -10.15 8.39
C GLY A 46 -9.09 -11.07 9.44
N VAL A 47 -10.22 -11.68 9.06
CA VAL A 47 -10.91 -12.67 9.91
C VAL A 47 -10.06 -13.89 10.18
N LYS A 48 -10.28 -14.50 11.36
CA LYS A 48 -9.57 -15.71 11.82
C LYS A 48 -8.04 -15.55 11.86
N ASN A 49 -7.54 -14.35 12.15
CA ASN A 49 -6.11 -14.01 12.19
C ASN A 49 -5.37 -14.26 10.87
N LEU A 50 -6.06 -14.28 9.74
CA LEU A 50 -5.43 -14.31 8.43
C LEU A 50 -4.92 -12.91 8.09
N SER A 51 -3.63 -12.76 7.81
CA SER A 51 -3.10 -11.49 7.32
C SER A 51 -3.25 -11.37 5.80
N TYR A 52 -3.33 -10.14 5.31
CA TYR A 52 -3.25 -9.83 3.88
C TYR A 52 -2.11 -8.85 3.65
N ALA A 53 -1.53 -8.95 2.47
CA ALA A 53 -0.28 -8.32 2.13
C ALA A 53 -0.37 -7.75 0.73
N LEU A 54 -0.26 -6.44 0.61
CA LEU A 54 -0.11 -5.77 -0.68
C LEU A 54 1.31 -5.21 -0.80
N GLU A 55 2.01 -5.53 -1.88
CA GLU A 55 3.39 -5.11 -2.11
C GLU A 55 3.66 -4.88 -3.59
N ILE A 56 4.65 -4.03 -3.89
CA ILE A 56 5.23 -3.94 -5.23
C ILE A 56 6.42 -4.90 -5.28
N LYS A 57 6.40 -5.83 -6.24
CA LYS A 57 7.46 -6.80 -6.51
C LYS A 57 7.74 -6.87 -7.99
N SER A 58 8.99 -6.58 -8.38
CA SER A 58 9.46 -6.65 -9.76
C SER A 58 8.57 -5.88 -10.75
N GLY A 59 8.09 -4.70 -10.33
CA GLY A 59 7.20 -3.84 -11.13
C GLY A 59 5.73 -4.28 -11.20
N ASP A 60 5.32 -5.29 -10.43
CA ASP A 60 3.92 -5.71 -10.29
C ASP A 60 3.41 -5.42 -8.88
N ILE A 61 2.13 -5.09 -8.75
CA ILE A 61 1.46 -4.97 -7.45
C ILE A 61 0.76 -6.28 -7.16
N LEU A 62 1.17 -6.94 -6.08
CA LEU A 62 0.70 -8.24 -5.68
C LEU A 62 -0.08 -8.15 -4.37
N LEU A 63 -1.32 -8.65 -4.38
CA LEU A 63 -2.10 -8.92 -3.18
C LEU A 63 -2.00 -10.40 -2.84
N SER A 64 -1.62 -10.71 -1.60
CA SER A 64 -1.46 -12.07 -1.10
C SER A 64 -2.11 -12.28 0.27
N ALA A 65 -2.46 -13.52 0.57
CA ALA A 65 -2.95 -13.97 1.88
C ALA A 65 -1.81 -14.64 2.68
N GLY A 66 -1.70 -14.29 3.95
CA GLY A 66 -0.62 -14.64 4.86
C GLY A 66 -0.73 -16.03 5.49
N TYR A 67 -0.76 -17.06 4.65
CA TYR A 67 -0.52 -18.44 5.07
C TYR A 67 0.98 -18.72 5.25
N ARG A 68 1.36 -19.92 5.74
CA ARG A 68 2.78 -20.35 5.85
C ARG A 68 3.57 -20.12 4.56
N THR A 69 2.92 -20.38 3.43
CA THR A 69 3.38 -19.95 2.11
C THR A 69 2.41 -18.89 1.63
N PRO A 70 2.82 -17.62 1.48
CA PRO A 70 1.94 -16.56 1.01
C PRO A 70 1.25 -16.95 -0.31
N GLN A 71 -0.08 -16.94 -0.32
CA GLN A 71 -0.86 -17.33 -1.48
C GLN A 71 -1.21 -16.07 -2.29
N PRO A 72 -0.83 -15.97 -3.58
CA PRO A 72 -1.18 -14.82 -4.41
C PRO A 72 -2.68 -14.85 -4.72
N TYR A 73 -3.38 -13.76 -4.45
CA TYR A 73 -4.81 -13.62 -4.73
C TYR A 73 -5.06 -12.78 -5.99
N TRP A 74 -4.33 -11.68 -6.14
CA TRP A 74 -4.50 -10.75 -7.26
C TRP A 74 -3.18 -10.08 -7.64
N SER A 75 -3.01 -9.75 -8.92
CA SER A 75 -1.85 -9.03 -9.44
C SER A 75 -2.31 -7.97 -10.45
N MET A 76 -1.79 -6.76 -10.35
CA MET A 76 -2.15 -5.68 -11.27
C MET A 76 -1.65 -5.94 -12.69
N GLY A 77 -0.49 -6.57 -12.83
CA GLY A 77 0.07 -6.98 -14.11
C GLY A 77 -0.89 -7.83 -14.93
N LYS A 78 -1.67 -8.68 -14.24
CA LYS A 78 -2.66 -9.60 -14.82
C LYS A 78 -4.09 -9.02 -14.88
N ASP A 79 -4.36 -7.89 -14.24
CA ASP A 79 -5.70 -7.28 -14.27
C ASP A 79 -5.95 -6.53 -15.57
N THR A 80 -6.94 -6.96 -16.35
CA THR A 80 -7.34 -6.33 -17.62
C THR A 80 -7.97 -4.95 -17.44
N ARG A 81 -8.40 -4.61 -16.22
CA ARG A 81 -9.01 -3.33 -15.85
C ARG A 81 -7.97 -2.30 -15.40
N LYS A 82 -6.67 -2.60 -15.52
CA LYS A 82 -5.60 -1.66 -15.16
C LYS A 82 -5.62 -0.45 -16.08
N ILE A 83 -5.38 0.71 -15.50
CA ILE A 83 -5.33 1.97 -16.24
C ILE A 83 -3.86 2.40 -16.24
N VAL A 84 -3.29 2.49 -17.43
CA VAL A 84 -1.93 2.95 -17.64
C VAL A 84 -2.00 4.42 -18.01
N ASN A 85 -1.26 5.28 -17.31
CA ASN A 85 -1.20 6.69 -17.70
C ASN A 85 -0.52 6.82 -19.08
N LYS A 86 -0.79 7.93 -19.77
CA LYS A 86 -0.23 8.22 -21.10
C LYS A 86 1.30 8.26 -21.15
N ASP A 87 1.97 8.45 -20.01
CA ASP A 87 3.43 8.44 -19.83
C ASP A 87 3.98 7.03 -19.56
N GLY A 88 3.15 5.99 -19.58
CA GLY A 88 3.54 4.61 -19.28
C GLY A 88 3.79 4.33 -17.80
N ARG A 89 3.68 5.34 -16.91
CA ARG A 89 3.80 5.16 -15.46
C ARG A 89 2.48 4.71 -14.88
N GLN A 90 2.53 3.78 -13.93
CA GLN A 90 1.33 3.33 -13.22
C GLN A 90 0.99 4.40 -12.17
N SER A 91 -0.17 5.05 -12.27
CA SER A 91 -0.55 6.17 -11.40
C SER A 91 -0.84 5.70 -9.97
N LEU A 92 -0.02 6.15 -9.03
CA LEU A 92 -0.25 5.98 -7.60
C LEU A 92 -1.58 6.62 -7.12
N GLY A 93 -1.93 7.78 -7.66
CA GLY A 93 -3.13 8.53 -7.25
C GLY A 93 -4.46 7.81 -7.53
N ARG A 94 -4.49 6.79 -8.40
CA ARG A 94 -5.67 5.94 -8.60
C ARG A 94 -5.57 4.61 -7.84
N MET A 95 -4.38 4.18 -7.46
CA MET A 95 -4.21 3.03 -6.56
C MET A 95 -4.91 3.28 -5.22
N GLU A 96 -4.87 4.50 -4.67
CA GLU A 96 -5.67 4.87 -3.48
C GLU A 96 -7.18 4.56 -3.66
N GLN A 97 -7.74 4.85 -4.84
CA GLN A 97 -9.12 4.53 -5.17
C GLN A 97 -9.36 3.01 -5.31
N TYR A 98 -8.39 2.25 -5.82
CA TYR A 98 -8.48 0.78 -5.89
C TYR A 98 -8.31 0.14 -4.50
N LEU A 99 -7.45 0.65 -3.62
CA LEU A 99 -7.27 0.18 -2.26
C LEU A 99 -8.51 0.42 -1.41
N SER A 100 -9.12 1.60 -1.53
CA SER A 100 -10.40 1.93 -0.90
C SER A 100 -11.53 0.99 -1.37
N GLN A 101 -11.60 0.69 -2.67
CA GLN A 101 -12.60 -0.25 -3.19
C GLN A 101 -12.33 -1.70 -2.80
N THR A 102 -11.06 -2.12 -2.75
CA THR A 102 -10.67 -3.50 -2.41
C THR A 102 -10.87 -3.78 -0.92
N SER A 103 -10.56 -2.83 -0.03
CA SER A 103 -10.87 -2.96 1.40
C SER A 103 -12.37 -3.06 1.64
N LEU A 104 -13.18 -2.26 0.93
CA LEU A 104 -14.64 -2.32 0.99
C LEU A 104 -15.21 -3.62 0.40
N ALA A 105 -14.64 -4.13 -0.68
CA ALA A 105 -15.03 -5.42 -1.28
C ALA A 105 -14.67 -6.61 -0.37
N LEU A 106 -13.50 -6.57 0.29
CA LEU A 106 -13.09 -7.58 1.26
C LEU A 106 -13.96 -7.52 2.53
N ALA A 107 -14.33 -6.33 3.01
CA ALA A 107 -15.26 -6.18 4.13
C ALA A 107 -16.65 -6.75 3.81
N ARG A 108 -17.13 -6.59 2.57
CA ARG A 108 -18.42 -7.13 2.10
C ARG A 108 -18.43 -8.62 1.81
N ALA A 109 -17.29 -9.20 1.41
CA ALA A 109 -17.19 -10.63 1.13
C ALA A 109 -17.15 -11.49 2.42
N VAL A 110 -17.05 -10.85 3.59
CA VAL A 110 -16.88 -11.50 4.89
C VAL A 110 -18.07 -11.23 5.84
N SER A 111 -19.10 -10.52 5.37
CA SER A 111 -20.41 -10.32 6.04
C SER A 111 -21.48 -11.20 5.40
#